data_AF-A0A3R9RN16-F1
#
_entry.id   AF-A0A3R9RN16-F1
#
_cell.length_a   1.000
_cell.length_b   1.000
_cell.length_c   1.000
_cell.angle_alpha   90.00
_cell.angle_beta   90.00
_cell.angle_gamma   90.00
#
_symmetry.space_group_name_H-M   'P 1'
#
loop_
_entity.id
_entity.type
_entity.pdbx_description
1 polymer ?
#
loop_
_entity_poly.entity_id
_entity_poly.type
_entity_poly.pdbx_seq_one_letter_code
_entity_poly.pdbx_strand_id
1 'polypeptide(L)'
;MRAAYSFVEDLLKQNDLQATVRVQVKLYGSLSATGVGHATDKAVLLGLMGFDPEHIDTQVSTSLIEDVLENKAIQLNQQKTISFDYKHDVLFLDESLPYHPNAMELIAYNGAQEILYAETYYSVGGGFIVSERQLTHTQT
;
A
#
# COMPACT_ATOMS: atom_id res chain seq x y z
N MET A 1 0.28 5.65 -4.14
CA MET A 1 0.62 4.85 -5.33
C MET A 1 2.05 4.34 -5.34
N ARG A 2 3.08 5.18 -5.55
CA ARG A 2 4.49 4.73 -5.67
C ARG A 2 4.95 3.76 -4.57
N ALA A 3 4.59 4.02 -3.32
CA ALA A 3 5.00 3.16 -2.20
C ALA A 3 4.32 1.78 -2.23
N ALA A 4 3.04 1.72 -2.58
CA ALA A 4 2.32 0.47 -2.76
C ALA A 4 2.82 -0.32 -3.98
N TYR A 5 3.13 0.37 -5.07
CA TYR A 5 3.77 -0.24 -6.23
C TYR A 5 5.15 -0.84 -5.87
N SER A 6 6.00 -0.08 -5.16
CA SER A 6 7.30 -0.56 -4.68
C SER A 6 7.17 -1.76 -3.73
N PHE A 7 6.15 -1.78 -2.88
CA PHE A 7 5.87 -2.89 -1.98
C PHE A 7 5.54 -4.18 -2.76
N VAL A 8 4.71 -4.07 -3.80
CA VAL A 8 4.38 -5.20 -4.68
C VAL A 8 5.61 -5.70 -5.43
N GLU A 9 6.44 -4.79 -5.95
CA GLU A 9 7.72 -5.15 -6.59
C GLU A 9 8.64 -5.93 -5.63
N ASP A 10 8.69 -5.54 -4.36
CA ASP A 10 9.48 -6.26 -3.36
C ASP A 10 8.89 -7.64 -3.03
N LEU A 11 7.56 -7.82 -3.01
CA LEU A 11 6.93 -9.14 -2.88
C LEU A 11 7.24 -10.05 -4.07
N LEU A 12 7.30 -9.51 -5.28
CA LEU A 12 7.68 -10.26 -6.48
C LEU A 12 9.14 -10.72 -6.40
N LYS A 13 10.06 -9.82 -6.04
CA LYS A 13 11.49 -10.13 -5.92
C LYS A 13 11.77 -11.20 -4.86
N GLN A 14 10.98 -11.22 -3.79
CA GLN A 14 11.10 -12.19 -2.69
C GLN A 14 10.32 -13.49 -2.96
N ASN A 15 9.54 -13.57 -4.05
CA ASN A 15 8.63 -14.68 -4.37
C ASN A 15 7.47 -14.88 -3.36
N ASP A 16 7.14 -13.85 -2.58
CA ASP A 16 6.09 -13.90 -1.54
C ASP A 16 4.68 -13.59 -2.06
N LEU A 17 4.56 -13.04 -3.27
CA LEU A 17 3.27 -12.70 -3.87
C LEU A 17 2.30 -13.90 -3.88
N GLN A 18 2.81 -15.09 -4.22
CA GLN A 18 1.99 -16.31 -4.29
C GLN A 18 1.60 -16.83 -2.90
N ALA A 19 2.35 -16.53 -1.85
CA ALA A 19 1.99 -16.88 -0.47
C ALA A 19 1.05 -15.84 0.18
N THR A 20 1.03 -14.61 -0.32
CA THR A 20 0.23 -13.50 0.22
C THR A 20 -1.28 -13.74 0.03
N VAL A 21 -2.07 -13.71 1.09
CA VAL A 21 -3.54 -13.89 1.06
C VAL A 21 -4.32 -12.66 1.53
N ARG A 22 -3.63 -11.70 2.16
CA ARG A 22 -4.18 -10.45 2.68
C ARG A 22 -3.07 -9.40 2.73
N VAL A 23 -3.43 -8.16 2.46
CA VAL A 23 -2.56 -6.99 2.66
C VAL A 23 -3.26 -6.01 3.59
N GLN A 24 -2.53 -5.44 4.55
CA GLN A 24 -2.99 -4.33 5.38
C GLN A 24 -2.19 -3.07 5.04
N VAL A 25 -2.89 -1.96 5.00
CA VAL A 25 -2.38 -0.61 4.80
C VAL A 25 -2.63 0.17 6.09
N LYS A 26 -1.59 0.78 6.66
CA LYS A 26 -1.74 1.74 7.74
C LYS A 26 -1.21 3.09 7.27
N LEU A 27 -2.03 4.12 7.40
CA LEU A 27 -1.72 5.50 7.03
C LEU A 27 -1.59 6.31 8.32
N TYR A 28 -0.47 7.02 8.48
CA TYR A 28 -0.10 7.72 9.71
C TYR A 28 -0.12 9.24 9.53
N GLY A 29 -0.28 9.96 10.65
CA GLY A 29 -0.15 11.41 10.79
C GLY A 29 -0.94 12.19 9.75
N SER A 30 -0.32 13.17 9.08
CA SER A 30 -1.06 14.04 8.15
C SER A 30 -1.57 13.30 6.91
N LEU A 31 -0.99 12.12 6.58
CA LEU A 31 -1.50 11.26 5.52
C LEU A 31 -2.85 10.64 5.91
N SER A 32 -3.00 10.25 7.18
CA SER A 32 -4.26 9.79 7.77
C SER A 32 -5.34 10.88 7.73
N ALA A 33 -4.98 12.11 8.14
CA ALA A 33 -5.91 13.24 8.21
C ALA A 33 -6.51 13.64 6.85
N THR A 34 -5.80 13.36 5.76
CA THR A 34 -6.29 13.54 4.39
C THR A 34 -6.93 12.29 3.78
N GLY A 35 -7.01 11.19 4.52
CA GLY A 35 -7.01 9.85 3.95
C GLY A 35 -8.36 9.20 3.63
N VAL A 36 -9.47 9.59 4.28
CA VAL A 36 -10.77 8.95 4.02
C VAL A 36 -11.46 9.64 2.83
N GLY A 37 -11.67 8.89 1.73
CA GLY A 37 -12.46 9.36 0.58
C GLY A 37 -11.74 10.34 -0.36
N HIS A 38 -10.44 10.52 -0.21
CA HIS A 38 -9.62 11.40 -1.05
C HIS A 38 -8.84 10.60 -2.12
N ALA A 39 -7.82 11.20 -2.74
CA ALA A 39 -7.02 10.54 -3.76
C ALA A 39 -6.03 9.50 -3.20
N THR A 40 -5.65 9.60 -1.91
CA THR A 40 -4.53 8.85 -1.33
C THR A 40 -4.82 7.36 -1.14
N ASP A 41 -5.92 7.02 -0.48
CA ASP A 41 -6.35 5.64 -0.24
C ASP A 41 -6.60 4.91 -1.57
N LYS A 42 -7.30 5.55 -2.50
CA LYS A 42 -7.50 5.10 -3.89
C LYS A 42 -6.17 4.84 -4.60
N ALA A 43 -5.24 5.79 -4.50
CA ALA A 43 -3.91 5.66 -5.08
C ALA A 43 -3.09 4.52 -4.46
N VAL A 44 -3.35 4.11 -3.21
CA VAL A 44 -2.72 2.93 -2.61
C VAL A 44 -3.27 1.65 -3.24
N LEU A 45 -4.60 1.53 -3.39
CA LEU A 45 -5.22 0.35 -4.01
C LEU A 45 -4.70 0.12 -5.43
N LEU A 46 -4.61 1.17 -6.23
CA LEU A 46 -4.08 1.09 -7.60
C LEU A 46 -2.60 0.66 -7.62
N GLY A 47 -1.80 1.15 -6.66
CA GLY A 47 -0.42 0.69 -6.51
C GLY A 47 -0.32 -0.77 -6.11
N LEU A 48 -1.21 -1.26 -5.23
CA LEU A 48 -1.28 -2.69 -4.85
C LEU A 48 -1.69 -3.58 -6.03
N MET A 49 -2.50 -3.08 -6.94
CA MET A 49 -2.83 -3.77 -8.20
C MET A 49 -1.67 -3.75 -9.21
N GLY A 50 -0.55 -3.08 -8.91
CA GLY A 50 0.61 -3.00 -9.80
C GLY A 50 0.47 -1.97 -10.93
N PHE A 51 -0.47 -1.01 -10.84
CA PHE A 51 -0.53 0.07 -11.81
C PHE A 51 0.65 1.02 -11.62
N ASP A 52 1.21 1.49 -12.75
CA ASP A 52 2.27 2.49 -12.78
C ASP A 52 1.68 3.89 -12.55
N PRO A 53 2.14 4.64 -11.52
CA PRO A 53 1.68 5.99 -11.23
C PRO A 53 1.89 7.02 -12.34
N GLU A 54 2.77 6.75 -13.31
CA GLU A 54 3.03 7.67 -14.41
C GLU A 54 2.09 7.46 -15.61
N HIS A 55 1.45 6.29 -15.69
CA HIS A 55 0.75 5.84 -16.91
C HIS A 55 -0.70 5.38 -16.67
N ILE A 56 -1.28 5.64 -15.50
CA ILE A 56 -2.63 5.14 -15.19
C ILE A 56 -3.76 5.96 -15.83
N ASP A 57 -4.69 5.27 -16.48
CA ASP A 57 -5.95 5.86 -16.94
C ASP A 57 -6.92 6.09 -15.76
N THR A 58 -7.29 7.35 -15.57
CA THR A 58 -8.21 7.80 -14.51
C THR A 58 -9.60 7.15 -14.55
N GLN A 59 -10.14 6.82 -15.73
CA GLN A 59 -11.48 6.22 -15.82
C GLN A 59 -11.46 4.77 -15.37
N VAL A 60 -10.50 3.99 -15.87
CA VAL A 60 -10.27 2.59 -15.48
C VAL A 60 -10.00 2.47 -13.99
N SER A 61 -9.32 3.47 -13.41
CA SER A 61 -9.02 3.47 -11.98
C SER A 61 -10.27 3.49 -11.08
N THR A 62 -11.37 4.13 -11.52
CA THR A 62 -12.57 4.29 -10.69
C THR A 62 -13.33 2.98 -10.55
N SER A 63 -13.59 2.28 -11.66
CA SER A 63 -14.32 1.01 -11.65
C SER A 63 -13.58 -0.06 -10.85
N LEU A 64 -12.25 -0.13 -10.98
CA LEU A 64 -11.43 -1.08 -10.22
C LEU A 64 -11.50 -0.86 -8.71
N ILE A 65 -11.56 0.40 -8.28
CA ILE A 65 -11.70 0.72 -6.87
C ILE A 65 -13.09 0.32 -6.38
N GLU A 66 -14.14 0.64 -7.13
CA GLU A 66 -15.52 0.23 -6.79
C GLU A 66 -15.62 -1.30 -6.65
N ASP A 67 -15.02 -2.05 -7.58
CA ASP A 67 -14.96 -3.51 -7.53
C ASP A 67 -14.28 -4.03 -6.25
N VAL A 68 -13.18 -3.40 -5.80
CA VAL A 68 -12.52 -3.79 -4.54
C VAL A 68 -13.42 -3.53 -3.35
N LEU A 69 -14.06 -2.36 -3.31
CA LEU A 69 -14.92 -1.97 -2.20
C LEU A 69 -16.17 -2.85 -2.08
N GLU A 70 -16.74 -3.25 -3.21
CA GLU A 70 -17.93 -4.11 -3.25
C GLU A 70 -17.58 -5.57 -2.95
N ASN A 71 -16.54 -6.11 -3.58
CA ASN A 71 -16.22 -7.54 -3.51
C ASN A 71 -15.33 -7.93 -2.32
N LYS A 72 -14.76 -6.95 -1.60
CA LYS A 72 -13.79 -7.16 -0.52
C LYS A 72 -12.60 -8.04 -0.94
N ALA A 73 -12.15 -7.83 -2.15
CA ALA A 73 -11.04 -8.55 -2.76
C ALA A 73 -10.26 -7.62 -3.67
N ILE A 74 -8.95 -7.83 -3.78
CA ILE A 74 -8.09 -7.02 -4.65
C ILE A 74 -7.26 -7.94 -5.56
N GLN A 75 -7.09 -7.54 -6.83
CA GLN A 75 -6.19 -8.18 -7.77
C GLN A 75 -4.75 -7.71 -7.52
N LEU A 76 -4.08 -8.30 -6.53
CA LEU A 76 -2.70 -7.99 -6.19
C LEU A 76 -1.79 -8.22 -7.41
N ASN A 77 -1.09 -7.15 -7.81
CA ASN A 77 -0.27 -7.10 -9.02
C ASN A 77 -0.99 -7.55 -10.32
N GLN A 78 -2.32 -7.50 -10.38
CA GLN A 78 -3.11 -8.10 -11.48
C GLN A 78 -2.84 -9.60 -11.73
N GLN A 79 -2.19 -10.28 -10.79
CA GLN A 79 -1.77 -11.69 -10.92
C GLN A 79 -2.51 -12.61 -9.95
N LYS A 80 -2.88 -12.11 -8.77
CA LYS A 80 -3.50 -12.91 -7.73
C LYS A 80 -4.61 -12.14 -7.02
N THR A 81 -5.79 -12.74 -6.97
CA THR A 81 -6.87 -12.22 -6.13
C THR A 81 -6.62 -12.60 -4.66
N ILE A 82 -6.65 -11.61 -3.78
CA ILE A 82 -6.51 -11.80 -2.32
C ILE A 82 -7.70 -11.18 -1.59
N SER A 83 -7.95 -11.63 -0.36
CA SER A 83 -8.97 -10.99 0.49
C SER A 83 -8.48 -9.59 0.89
N PHE A 84 -9.37 -8.60 0.75
CA PHE A 84 -9.10 -7.22 1.10
C PHE A 84 -10.39 -6.50 1.46
N ASP A 85 -10.70 -6.43 2.76
CA ASP A 85 -11.82 -5.64 3.28
C ASP A 85 -11.33 -4.24 3.62
N TYR A 86 -11.60 -3.27 2.74
CA TYR A 86 -11.15 -1.88 2.91
C TYR A 86 -11.36 -1.31 4.32
N LYS A 87 -12.50 -1.62 4.97
CA LYS A 87 -12.80 -1.08 6.30
C LYS A 87 -11.92 -1.66 7.41
N HIS A 88 -11.37 -2.85 7.21
CA HIS A 88 -10.54 -3.56 8.18
C HIS A 88 -9.06 -3.52 7.81
N ASP A 89 -8.75 -3.43 6.52
CA ASP A 89 -7.42 -3.54 5.95
C ASP A 89 -6.80 -2.19 5.65
N VAL A 90 -7.57 -1.09 5.67
CA VAL A 90 -7.05 0.27 5.61
C VAL A 90 -7.28 0.94 6.96
N LEU A 91 -6.18 1.18 7.68
CA LEU A 91 -6.20 1.84 8.98
C LEU A 91 -5.68 3.28 8.86
N PHE A 92 -6.44 4.20 9.44
CA PHE A 92 -6.11 5.62 9.53
C PHE A 92 -5.70 5.91 10.97
N LEU A 93 -4.44 6.27 11.18
CA LEU A 93 -3.82 6.44 12.49
C LEU A 93 -3.37 7.90 12.65
N ASP A 94 -3.86 8.57 13.68
CA ASP A 94 -3.54 9.99 13.94
C ASP A 94 -2.10 10.20 14.44
N GLU A 95 -1.46 9.12 14.92
CA GLU A 95 -0.08 9.17 15.37
C GLU A 95 0.88 9.43 14.21
N SER A 96 1.91 10.24 14.46
CA SER A 96 2.99 10.47 13.51
C SER A 96 4.19 9.60 13.89
N LEU A 97 4.83 9.00 12.88
CA LEU A 97 6.07 8.25 13.10
C LEU A 97 7.27 9.20 13.28
N PRO A 98 8.34 8.78 13.98
CA PRO A 98 9.45 9.66 14.38
C PRO A 98 10.18 10.36 13.22
N TYR A 99 10.25 9.73 12.05
CA TYR A 99 11.02 10.27 10.92
C TYR A 99 10.25 11.34 10.14
N HIS A 100 8.98 11.10 9.82
CA HIS A 100 8.19 12.02 8.99
C HIS A 100 6.68 11.86 9.29
N PRO A 101 5.90 12.97 9.35
CA PRO A 101 4.47 12.92 9.70
C PRO A 101 3.59 12.25 8.64
N ASN A 102 4.06 12.14 7.40
CA ASN A 102 3.39 11.37 6.35
C ASN A 102 4.07 10.03 6.19
N ALA A 103 3.52 9.01 6.83
CA ALA A 103 4.02 7.65 6.72
C ALA A 103 2.90 6.67 6.33
N MET A 104 3.30 5.60 5.68
CA MET A 104 2.44 4.48 5.31
C MET A 104 3.18 3.18 5.57
N GLU A 105 2.58 2.28 6.34
CA GLU A 105 3.07 0.92 6.52
C GLU A 105 2.21 -0.04 5.69
N LEU A 106 2.87 -0.93 4.96
CA LEU A 106 2.23 -1.96 4.17
C LEU A 106 2.68 -3.33 4.68
N ILE A 107 1.73 -4.23 4.91
CA ILE A 107 1.97 -5.54 5.51
C ILE A 107 1.29 -6.62 4.70
N ALA A 108 2.03 -7.64 4.26
CA ALA A 108 1.51 -8.82 3.58
C ALA A 108 1.46 -10.01 4.55
N TYR A 109 0.33 -10.72 4.56
CA TYR A 109 0.10 -11.88 5.40
C TYR A 109 -0.09 -13.15 4.57
N ASN A 110 0.37 -14.29 5.11
CA ASN A 110 0.11 -15.62 4.55
C ASN A 110 -1.22 -16.22 5.04
N GLY A 111 -1.52 -17.44 4.58
CA GLY A 111 -2.72 -18.21 4.99
C GLY A 111 -2.82 -18.51 6.48
N ALA A 112 -1.71 -18.47 7.22
CA ALA A 112 -1.64 -18.66 8.67
C ALA A 112 -1.74 -17.32 9.45
N GLN A 113 -1.97 -16.20 8.77
CA GLN A 113 -1.96 -14.84 9.33
C GLN A 113 -0.59 -14.38 9.84
N GLU A 114 0.49 -15.02 9.39
CA GLU A 114 1.85 -14.59 9.68
C GLU A 114 2.28 -13.54 8.67
N ILE A 115 3.11 -12.58 9.12
CA ILE A 115 3.67 -11.54 8.26
C ILE A 115 4.73 -12.18 7.36
N LEU A 116 4.53 -12.09 6.05
CA LEU A 116 5.55 -12.43 5.05
C LEU A 116 6.51 -11.27 4.86
N TYR A 117 5.96 -10.05 4.79
CA TYR A 117 6.71 -8.86 4.49
C TYR A 117 5.99 -7.63 5.03
N ALA A 118 6.75 -6.70 5.60
CA ALA A 118 6.26 -5.42 6.06
C ALA A 118 7.30 -4.35 5.73
N GLU A 119 6.85 -3.18 5.29
CA GLU A 119 7.73 -2.04 5.04
C GLU A 119 6.99 -0.72 5.31
N THR A 120 7.73 0.24 5.87
CA THR A 120 7.25 1.59 6.13
C THR A 120 7.81 2.54 5.09
N TYR A 121 6.95 3.36 4.52
CA TYR A 121 7.27 4.35 3.50
C TYR A 121 6.89 5.74 3.98
N TYR A 122 7.78 6.70 3.74
CA TYR A 122 7.60 8.10 4.11
C TYR A 122 7.40 8.94 2.85
N SER A 123 6.35 9.76 2.83
CA SER A 123 6.12 10.72 1.74
C SER A 123 6.70 12.07 2.10
N VAL A 124 7.88 12.39 1.55
CA VAL A 124 8.68 13.58 1.91
C VAL A 124 8.39 14.82 1.05
N GLY A 125 7.31 14.80 0.26
CA GLY A 125 6.89 15.89 -0.61
C GLY A 125 7.30 15.74 -2.08
N GLY A 126 6.66 16.49 -2.98
CA GLY A 126 6.96 16.49 -4.42
C GLY A 126 6.68 15.17 -5.16
N GLY A 127 5.91 14.26 -4.56
CA GLY A 127 5.66 12.92 -5.11
C GLY A 127 6.76 11.89 -4.82
N PHE A 128 7.79 12.26 -4.06
CA PHE A 128 8.86 11.37 -3.64
C PHE A 128 8.48 10.52 -2.43
N ILE A 129 9.02 9.31 -2.39
CA ILE A 129 8.90 8.37 -1.27
C ILE A 129 10.29 7.91 -0.83
N VAL A 130 10.44 7.62 0.45
CA VAL A 130 11.63 6.97 1.02
C VAL A 130 11.18 5.82 1.89
N SER A 131 11.77 4.65 1.76
CA SER A 131 11.47 3.52 2.66
C SER A 131 12.31 3.57 3.92
N GLU A 132 11.78 3.04 5.02
CA GLU A 132 12.50 2.90 6.28
C GLU A 132 13.77 2.09 6.10
N ARG A 133 13.72 1.02 5.31
CA ARG A 133 14.92 0.27 4.90
C ARG A 133 16.01 1.19 4.32
N GLN A 134 15.67 2.09 3.38
CA GLN A 134 16.67 3.00 2.80
C GLN A 134 17.31 3.91 3.86
N LEU A 135 16.52 4.39 4.83
CA LEU A 135 17.01 5.23 5.93
C LEU A 135 18.00 4.47 6.83
N THR A 136 17.70 3.22 7.15
CA THR A 136 18.56 2.38 8.00
C THR A 136 19.87 1.98 7.31
N HIS A 137 19.86 1.81 5.99
CA HIS A 137 21.07 1.46 5.21
C HIS A 137 21.98 2.64 4.88
N THR A 138 21.55 3.88 5.09
CA THR A 138 22.36 5.08 4.82
C THR A 138 23.23 5.49 6.03
N GLN A 139 23.24 4.70 7.13
CA GLN A 139 23.99 4.99 8.36
C GLN A 139 25.33 4.21 8.50
N THR A 140 25.86 3.64 7.42
CA THR A 140 27.19 3.01 7.36
C THR A 140 28.10 3.70 6.36
#